data_AF-A0A7V8SY04-F1
#
_entry.id   AF-A0A7V8SY04-F1
#
_cell.length_a   1.000
_cell.length_b   1.000
_cell.length_c   1.000
_cell.angle_alpha   90.00
_cell.angle_beta   90.00
_cell.angle_gamma   90.00
#
_symmetry.space_group_name_H-M   'P 1'
#
loop_
_entity.id
_entity.type
_entity.pdbx_description
1 polymer ?
#
loop_
_entity_poly.entity_id
_entity_poly.type
_entity_poly.pdbx_seq_one_letter_code
_entity_poly.pdbx_strand_id
1 'polypeptide(L)'
;MEIGPSETAPELALRMSQAGAPLVEETLRGLDAGTILARPQHHAEATIAPILKKEDGRIDWDSSAQEIYNRMRGFAPWPGAYSRFRGQTCHLWGEPAVNDAPLPAEVNPSFATVRGVPGTLFGGNGDWFVACGKA
;
A
#
# COMPACT_ATOMS: atom_id res chain seq x y z
N MET A 1 6.18 -16.00 -5.73
CA MET A 1 6.92 -14.74 -5.94
C MET A 1 6.68 -13.88 -4.71
N GLU A 2 7.73 -13.53 -3.96
CA GLU A 2 7.59 -12.60 -2.83
C GLU A 2 7.41 -11.17 -3.32
N ILE A 3 6.61 -10.37 -2.61
CA ILE A 3 6.41 -8.94 -2.89
C ILE A 3 7.42 -8.15 -2.06
N GLY A 4 8.18 -7.26 -2.70
CA GLY A 4 9.20 -6.47 -2.01
C GLY A 4 8.59 -5.49 -0.98
N PRO A 5 9.34 -5.11 0.07
CA PRO A 5 8.82 -4.26 1.15
C PRO A 5 8.36 -2.88 0.67
N SER A 6 9.01 -2.34 -0.36
CA SER A 6 8.70 -1.05 -0.98
C SER A 6 8.17 -1.18 -2.41
N GLU A 7 7.91 -2.40 -2.88
CA GLU A 7 7.48 -2.66 -4.25
C GLU A 7 6.08 -2.11 -4.48
N THR A 8 5.95 -1.34 -5.55
CA THR A 8 4.70 -0.74 -6.00
C THR A 8 3.94 -1.68 -6.94
N ALA A 9 2.64 -1.44 -7.12
CA ALA A 9 1.83 -2.24 -8.04
C ALA A 9 2.38 -2.28 -9.48
N PRO A 10 2.88 -1.17 -10.09
CA PRO A 10 3.46 -1.22 -11.43
C PRO A 10 4.74 -2.06 -11.53
N GLU A 11 5.60 -2.00 -10.51
CA GLU A 11 6.84 -2.79 -10.46
C GLU A 11 6.52 -4.29 -10.35
N LEU A 12 5.60 -4.65 -9.44
CA LEU A 12 5.14 -6.02 -9.30
C LEU A 12 4.47 -6.52 -10.58
N ALA A 13 3.64 -5.70 -11.22
CA ALA A 13 2.98 -6.05 -12.47
C ALA A 13 3.97 -6.35 -13.60
N LEU A 14 5.03 -5.54 -13.73
CA LEU A 14 6.09 -5.78 -14.70
C LEU A 14 6.80 -7.12 -14.44
N ARG A 15 7.14 -7.40 -13.18
CA ARG A 15 7.82 -8.64 -12.78
C ARG A 15 6.91 -9.86 -12.96
N MET A 16 5.63 -9.74 -12.64
CA MET A 16 4.63 -10.78 -12.91
C MET A 16 4.46 -11.03 -14.41
N SER A 17 4.47 -9.98 -15.25
CA SER A 17 4.40 -10.13 -16.70
C SER A 17 5.58 -10.92 -17.26
N GLN A 18 6.80 -10.67 -16.75
CA GLN A 18 8.00 -11.40 -17.14
C GLN A 18 7.94 -12.87 -16.73
N ALA A 19 7.41 -13.17 -15.54
CA ALA A 19 7.24 -14.54 -15.07
C ALA A 19 6.07 -15.28 -15.77
N GLY A 20 5.00 -14.57 -16.12
CA GLY A 20 3.80 -15.14 -16.72
C GLY A 20 4.00 -15.54 -18.18
N ALA A 21 4.80 -14.81 -18.95
CA ALA A 21 5.04 -15.10 -20.37
C ALA A 21 5.54 -16.54 -20.64
N PRO A 22 6.64 -17.02 -20.03
CA PRO A 22 7.10 -18.40 -20.22
C PRO A 22 6.11 -19.42 -19.64
N LEU A 23 5.41 -19.10 -18.55
CA LEU A 23 4.41 -20.00 -17.94
C LEU A 23 3.22 -20.25 -18.88
N VAL A 24 2.74 -19.21 -19.57
CA VAL A 24 1.66 -19.34 -20.57
C VAL A 24 2.12 -20.19 -21.74
N GLU A 25 3.34 -19.97 -22.24
CA GLU A 25 3.90 -20.80 -23.33
C GLU A 25 4.00 -22.28 -22.94
N GLU A 26 4.55 -22.58 -21.77
CA GLU A 26 4.62 -23.95 -21.22
C GLU A 26 3.23 -24.57 -21.09
N THR A 27 2.28 -23.82 -20.55
CA THR A 27 0.89 -24.28 -20.36
C THR A 27 0.24 -24.62 -21.69
N LEU A 28 0.39 -23.77 -22.71
CA LEU A 28 -0.18 -24.02 -24.04
C LEU A 28 0.41 -25.25 -24.72
N ARG A 29 1.73 -25.46 -24.61
CA ARG A 29 2.37 -26.69 -25.10
C ARG A 29 1.88 -27.93 -24.36
N GLY A 30 1.70 -27.83 -23.04
CA GLY A 30 1.15 -28.91 -22.23
C GLY A 30 -0.29 -29.23 -22.58
N LEU A 31 -1.11 -28.21 -22.91
CA LEU A 31 -2.48 -28.40 -23.37
C LEU A 31 -2.51 -29.15 -24.71
N ASP A 32 -1.68 -28.75 -25.67
CA ASP A 32 -1.55 -29.44 -26.97
C ASP A 32 -1.09 -30.89 -26.83
N ALA A 33 -0.12 -31.13 -25.94
CA ALA A 33 0.40 -32.46 -25.64
C ALA A 33 -0.53 -33.31 -24.74
N GLY A 34 -1.62 -32.76 -24.21
CA GLY A 34 -2.52 -33.46 -23.30
C GLY A 34 -1.92 -33.79 -21.92
N THR A 35 -0.90 -33.04 -21.48
CA THR A 35 -0.17 -33.31 -20.22
C THR A 35 -0.65 -32.48 -19.03
N ILE A 36 -1.50 -31.47 -19.25
CA ILE A 36 -2.03 -30.61 -18.18
C ILE A 36 -3.07 -31.36 -17.35
N LEU A 37 -2.87 -31.34 -16.03
CA LEU A 37 -3.82 -31.84 -15.04
C LEU A 37 -4.57 -30.67 -14.40
N ALA A 38 -5.82 -30.44 -14.83
CA ALA A 38 -6.67 -29.43 -14.23
C ALA A 38 -7.01 -29.77 -12.77
N ARG A 39 -6.99 -28.76 -11.89
CA ARG A 39 -7.32 -28.91 -10.47
C ARG A 39 -8.55 -28.05 -10.13
N PRO A 40 -9.63 -28.63 -9.58
CA PRO A 40 -10.76 -27.85 -9.07
C PRO A 40 -10.33 -26.85 -7.99
N GLN A 41 -10.94 -25.68 -7.98
CA GLN A 41 -10.70 -24.66 -6.94
C GLN A 41 -11.48 -24.97 -5.67
N HIS A 42 -10.90 -24.66 -4.51
CA HIS A 42 -11.59 -24.73 -3.22
C HIS A 42 -12.42 -23.47 -3.01
N HIS A 43 -13.72 -23.53 -3.33
CA HIS A 43 -14.60 -22.35 -3.30
C HIS A 43 -14.67 -21.64 -1.94
N ALA A 44 -14.42 -22.33 -0.83
CA ALA A 44 -14.39 -21.75 0.51
C ALA A 44 -13.19 -20.80 0.73
N GLU A 45 -12.14 -20.90 -0.08
CA GLU A 45 -10.93 -20.07 0.01
C GLU A 45 -10.97 -18.87 -0.96
N ALA A 46 -12.02 -18.78 -1.80
CA ALA A 46 -12.12 -17.73 -2.80
C ALA A 46 -12.39 -16.35 -2.17
N THR A 47 -11.58 -15.36 -2.56
CA THR A 47 -11.76 -13.95 -2.19
C THR A 47 -11.90 -13.10 -3.46
N ILE A 48 -12.61 -11.98 -3.37
CA ILE A 48 -12.79 -11.05 -4.50
C ILE A 48 -11.76 -9.93 -4.43
N ALA A 49 -11.11 -9.64 -5.56
CA ALA A 49 -10.33 -8.44 -5.80
C ALA A 49 -11.17 -7.46 -6.64
N PRO A 50 -11.96 -6.57 -6.02
CA PRO A 50 -12.83 -5.66 -6.76
C PRO A 50 -12.02 -4.61 -7.53
N ILE A 51 -12.62 -4.05 -8.57
CA ILE A 51 -12.06 -2.88 -9.27
C ILE A 51 -11.93 -1.74 -8.26
N LEU A 52 -10.72 -1.18 -8.18
CA LEU A 52 -10.45 -0.02 -7.34
C LEU A 52 -11.35 1.15 -7.74
N LYS A 53 -11.69 2.00 -6.78
CA LYS A 53 -12.43 3.24 -6.95
C LYS A 53 -11.60 4.40 -6.43
N LYS A 54 -12.01 5.62 -6.77
CA LYS A 54 -11.33 6.82 -6.28
C LYS A 54 -11.31 6.85 -4.74
N GLU A 55 -12.41 6.45 -4.12
CA GLU A 55 -12.59 6.49 -2.67
C GLU A 55 -11.63 5.56 -1.92
N ASP A 56 -11.15 4.49 -2.56
CA ASP A 56 -10.20 3.56 -1.95
C ASP A 56 -8.85 4.22 -1.66
N GLY A 57 -8.50 5.24 -2.44
CA GLY A 57 -7.30 6.05 -2.27
C GLY A 57 -7.35 7.02 -1.10
N ARG A 58 -8.53 7.27 -0.52
CA ARG A 58 -8.64 8.13 0.66
C ARG A 58 -8.00 7.43 1.85
N ILE A 59 -6.98 8.05 2.43
CA ILE A 59 -6.33 7.54 3.63
C ILE A 59 -7.32 7.53 4.79
N ASP A 60 -7.41 6.37 5.43
CA ASP A 60 -7.96 6.23 6.76
C ASP A 60 -6.80 6.31 7.75
N TRP A 61 -6.76 7.38 8.55
CA TRP A 61 -5.67 7.58 9.50
C TRP A 61 -5.78 6.64 10.70
N ASP A 62 -6.96 6.09 10.96
CA ASP A 62 -7.17 5.10 12.03
C ASP A 62 -6.52 3.74 11.71
N SER A 63 -6.10 3.52 10.46
CA SER A 63 -5.27 2.38 10.06
C SER A 63 -3.83 2.51 10.55
N SER A 64 -3.14 1.37 10.66
CA SER A 64 -1.69 1.37 10.95
C SER A 64 -0.88 2.04 9.84
N ALA A 65 0.26 2.63 10.18
CA ALA A 65 1.18 3.24 9.20
C ALA A 65 1.58 2.25 8.09
N GLN A 66 1.76 0.97 8.43
CA GLN A 66 2.09 -0.08 7.48
C GLN A 66 0.94 -0.37 6.51
N GLU A 67 -0.30 -0.41 7.00
CA GLU A 67 -1.47 -0.60 6.13
C GLU A 67 -1.65 0.58 5.17
N ILE A 68 -1.52 1.81 5.69
CA ILE A 68 -1.57 3.03 4.87
C ILE A 68 -0.48 2.97 3.78
N TYR A 69 0.74 2.58 4.14
CA TYR A 69 1.84 2.45 3.19
C TYR A 69 1.60 1.35 2.14
N ASN A 70 1.05 0.20 2.57
CA ASN A 70 0.68 -0.88 1.65
C ASN A 70 -0.39 -0.42 0.64
N ARG A 71 -1.39 0.35 1.09
CA ARG A 71 -2.38 0.97 0.20
C ARG A 71 -1.72 1.99 -0.72
N MET A 72 -0.83 2.84 -0.22
CA MET A 72 -0.12 3.84 -1.02
C MET A 72 0.66 3.21 -2.18
N ARG A 73 1.47 2.18 -1.91
CA ARG A 73 2.25 1.49 -2.95
C ARG A 73 1.41 0.56 -3.82
N GLY A 74 0.34 -0.01 -3.28
CA GLY A 74 -0.61 -0.87 -4.01
C GLY A 74 -1.57 -0.11 -4.92
N PHE A 75 -1.85 1.16 -4.60
CA PHE A 75 -2.73 2.05 -5.38
C PHE A 75 -1.94 3.02 -6.27
N ALA A 76 -0.65 2.79 -6.46
CA ALA A 76 0.14 3.56 -7.40
C ALA A 76 -0.09 3.05 -8.84
N PRO A 77 -0.26 3.93 -9.86
CA PRO A 77 -0.47 5.38 -9.76
C PRO A 77 -1.92 5.76 -9.46
N TRP A 78 -2.87 4.82 -9.55
CA TRP A 78 -4.30 5.07 -9.38
C TRP A 78 -4.96 4.09 -8.40
N PRO A 79 -5.83 4.56 -7.49
CA PRO A 79 -6.25 5.97 -7.28
C PRO A 79 -5.20 6.88 -6.62
N GLY A 80 -4.06 6.33 -6.23
CA GLY A 80 -3.08 6.98 -5.37
C GLY A 80 -3.59 7.15 -3.93
N ALA A 81 -2.69 7.46 -2.99
CA ALA A 81 -3.09 7.81 -1.63
C ALA A 81 -3.35 9.31 -1.52
N TYR A 82 -4.45 9.70 -0.89
CA TYR A 82 -4.77 11.11 -0.66
C TYR A 82 -5.51 11.35 0.67
N SER A 83 -5.40 12.57 1.18
CA SER A 83 -6.17 13.07 2.33
C SER A 83 -6.65 14.50 2.06
N ARG A 84 -7.39 15.08 3.00
CA ARG A 84 -7.74 16.51 2.98
C ARG A 84 -6.90 17.30 3.97
N PHE A 85 -6.38 18.44 3.53
CA PHE A 85 -5.68 19.40 4.38
C PHE A 85 -6.20 20.80 4.08
N ARG A 86 -6.71 21.51 5.09
CA ARG A 86 -7.28 22.87 4.96
C ARG A 86 -8.31 22.99 3.82
N GLY A 87 -9.17 21.98 3.67
CA GLY A 87 -10.22 21.92 2.65
C GLY A 87 -9.75 21.52 1.25
N GLN A 88 -8.45 21.29 1.04
CA GLN A 88 -7.88 20.86 -0.24
C GLN A 88 -7.54 19.38 -0.22
N THR A 89 -7.68 18.71 -1.36
CA THR A 89 -7.20 17.32 -1.53
C THR A 89 -5.70 17.33 -1.76
N CYS A 90 -4.96 16.56 -0.97
CA CYS A 90 -3.52 16.40 -1.10
C CYS A 90 -3.20 14.94 -1.38
N HIS A 91 -2.48 14.66 -2.46
CA HIS A 91 -1.84 13.37 -2.67
C HIS A 91 -0.64 13.23 -1.75
N LEU A 92 -0.43 12.01 -1.26
CA LEU A 92 0.54 11.73 -0.22
C LEU A 92 1.52 10.67 -0.69
N TRP A 93 2.78 10.92 -0.37
CA TRP A 93 3.90 10.00 -0.51
C TRP A 93 4.66 9.98 0.81
N GLY A 94 5.09 8.80 1.23
CA GLY A 94 5.83 8.63 2.47
C GLY A 94 6.03 7.16 2.79
N GLU A 95 6.73 6.91 3.88
CA GLU A 95 7.03 5.57 4.38
C GLU A 95 6.70 5.48 5.88
N PRO A 96 6.45 4.28 6.42
CA PRO A 96 6.24 4.11 7.85
C PRO A 96 7.51 4.54 8.59
N ALA A 97 7.38 5.50 9.50
CA ALA A 97 8.46 5.81 10.42
C ALA A 97 8.65 4.63 11.37
N VAL A 98 9.90 4.24 11.61
CA VAL A 98 10.23 3.22 12.62
C VAL A 98 9.80 3.77 13.98
N ASN A 99 8.92 3.04 14.68
CA ASN A 99 8.62 3.30 16.09
C ASN A 99 9.97 3.37 16.83
N ASP A 100 10.32 4.54 17.35
CA ASP A 100 11.57 4.91 18.05
C ASP A 100 12.53 5.85 17.31
N ALA A 101 12.19 6.38 16.13
CA ALA A 101 12.89 7.59 15.66
C ALA A 101 12.66 8.70 16.70
N PRO A 102 13.72 9.25 17.34
CA PRO A 102 13.56 10.36 18.24
C PRO A 102 12.91 11.47 17.44
N LEU A 103 11.74 11.92 17.91
CA LEU A 103 11.09 13.08 17.32
C LEU A 103 12.11 14.23 17.29
N PRO A 104 12.15 15.02 16.20
CA PRO A 104 12.97 16.22 16.18
C PRO A 104 12.71 17.03 17.46
N ALA A 105 13.78 17.43 18.15
CA ALA A 105 13.72 18.05 19.47
C ALA A 105 12.84 19.32 19.53
N GLU A 106 12.50 19.88 18.36
CA GLU A 106 11.67 21.06 18.17
C GLU A 106 10.26 20.73 17.65
N VAL A 107 9.61 19.70 18.19
CA VAL A 107 8.14 19.62 18.04
C VAL A 107 7.55 20.81 18.79
N ASN A 108 7.03 21.79 18.05
CA ASN A 108 6.34 22.93 18.64
C ASN A 108 5.34 22.41 19.71
N PRO A 109 5.41 22.88 20.97
CA PRO A 109 4.70 22.28 22.10
C PRO A 109 3.18 22.24 21.92
N SER A 110 2.61 23.10 21.07
CA SER A 110 1.20 23.06 20.69
C SER A 110 0.80 21.78 19.90
N PHE A 111 1.76 21.09 19.29
CA PHE A 111 1.58 19.80 18.59
C PHE A 111 1.96 18.59 19.45
N ALA A 112 2.71 18.79 20.54
CA ALA A 112 3.14 17.71 21.43
C ALA A 112 2.00 17.15 22.28
N THR A 113 0.94 17.93 22.54
CA THR A 113 -0.21 17.54 23.37
C THR A 113 -1.24 16.67 22.64
N VAL A 114 -1.16 16.57 21.30
CA VAL A 114 -2.07 15.75 20.45
C VAL A 114 -1.37 14.49 19.95
N ARG A 115 -0.35 14.02 20.67
CA ARG A 115 0.36 12.78 20.37
C ARG A 115 -0.59 11.60 20.59
N GLY A 116 -0.94 10.92 19.50
CA GLY A 116 -1.70 9.68 19.53
C GLY A 116 -3.12 9.79 18.97
N VAL A 117 -3.56 10.96 18.49
CA VAL A 117 -4.80 11.05 17.70
C VAL A 117 -4.44 10.84 16.23
N PRO A 118 -4.97 9.78 15.59
CA PRO A 118 -4.81 9.56 14.15
C PRO A 118 -5.12 10.80 13.29
N GLY A 119 -4.28 11.06 12.29
CA GLY A 119 -4.40 12.19 11.38
C GLY A 119 -3.73 13.49 11.87
N THR A 120 -3.13 13.48 13.06
CA THR A 120 -2.37 14.63 13.57
C THR A 120 -1.06 14.78 12.80
N LEU A 121 -0.92 15.90 12.07
CA LEU A 121 0.31 16.29 11.39
C LEU A 121 1.25 17.01 12.38
N PHE A 122 2.51 16.60 12.42
CA PHE A 122 3.58 17.27 13.17
C PHE A 122 4.84 17.35 12.30
N GLY A 123 5.63 18.41 12.48
CA GLY A 123 6.85 18.63 11.71
C GLY A 123 8.03 18.98 12.59
N GLY A 124 9.23 18.69 12.11
CA GLY A 124 10.50 19.13 12.70
C GLY A 124 11.69 18.69 11.87
N ASN A 125 12.78 19.47 11.92
CA ASN A 125 14.01 19.24 11.14
C ASN A 125 13.82 19.11 9.61
N GLY A 126 12.79 19.73 9.04
CA GLY A 126 12.52 19.69 7.59
C GLY A 126 11.60 18.55 7.14
N ASP A 127 11.27 17.62 8.05
CA ASP A 127 10.40 16.48 7.78
C ASP A 127 8.99 16.68 8.37
N TRP A 128 8.03 15.98 7.77
CA TRP A 128 6.62 15.96 8.18
C TRP A 128 6.19 14.54 8.50
N PHE A 129 5.47 14.39 9.61
CA PHE A 129 4.99 13.12 10.10
C PHE A 129 3.50 13.22 10.43
N VAL A 130 2.78 12.11 10.26
CA VAL A 130 1.36 12.02 10.61
C VAL A 130 1.16 10.86 11.57
N ALA A 131 0.50 11.10 12.69
CA ALA A 131 0.12 10.04 13.61
C ALA A 131 -0.89 9.11 12.94
N CYS A 132 -0.66 7.80 13.02
CA CYS A 132 -1.53 6.77 12.48
C CYS A 132 -2.12 5.93 13.62
N GLY A 133 -3.12 5.11 13.31
CA GLY A 133 -3.68 4.16 14.26
C GLY A 133 -2.69 3.08 14.69
N LYS A 134 -3.06 2.36 15.75
CA LYS A 134 -2.29 1.20 16.23
C LYS A 134 -2.69 -0.04 15.43
N ALA A 135 -1.73 -0.93 15.20
CA ALA A 135 -1.97 -2.28 14.68
C ALA A 135 -2.62 -3.16 15.74
#